data_AF-A0A1Q7UWN5-F1
#
_entry.id   AF-A0A1Q7UWN5-F1
#
_cell.length_a   1.000
_cell.length_b   1.000
_cell.length_c   1.000
_cell.angle_alpha   90.00
_cell.angle_beta   90.00
_cell.angle_gamma   90.00
#
_symmetry.space_group_name_H-M   'P 1'
#
loop_
_entity.id
_entity.type
_entity.pdbx_description
1 polymer ?
#
loop_
_entity_poly.entity_id
_entity_poly.type
_entity_poly.pdbx_seq_one_letter_code
_entity_poly.pdbx_strand_id
1 'polypeptide(L)'
;MPDIAEPPPAPVQSGVAPPSAGKVINVVPQPIEPAPPPAPGSAREKLFSDLRKKAKPAAEEPPSPKSDTKEKPATPVPAPKQDKPPSPDDPEEPAPGEGTPSPAPLTPEQQKKVSPWKLVEQFKERYAKAEARILELEGKVPTEANQKQIESAQTRLKELEDEIRYVNYSKSEEFKTKYQQPYEKAWSRAMSELKELTVADASGNQRAVTAEDLMQIVNLPLGKAREAANAIFGDFADDVMAHRKEIRNLFEAQNTALDEARKTGAERDKQRAEQAQKHQSEVAKQIASDWDKFNKEAASHETYGKYFSPVEGDSDGNTRLEKGFELVDKAFAQNPMDPRLTPEQRAAVIRTHAVVRNRAAAFGRLVSRNQSLESKVAELTKELEQFKQSSPPTGGGAPAPTNGQPTSAWESVRQGLNKIAKPI
;
A
#
# COMPACT_ATOMS: atom_id res chain seq x y z
N MET A 1 77.46 -54.78 27.52
CA MET A 1 77.10 -53.63 26.67
C MET A 1 75.90 -54.09 25.85
N PRO A 2 74.67 -53.73 26.26
CA PRO A 2 73.44 -54.31 25.71
C PRO A 2 73.09 -53.74 24.33
N ASP A 3 72.58 -54.63 23.47
CA ASP A 3 72.02 -54.39 22.14
C ASP A 3 70.93 -53.31 22.15
N ILE A 4 71.07 -52.33 21.25
CA ILE A 4 70.08 -51.28 20.98
C ILE A 4 69.16 -51.81 19.87
N ALA A 5 67.92 -52.15 20.25
CA ALA A 5 66.87 -52.55 19.32
C ALA A 5 66.28 -51.32 18.60
N GLU A 6 66.22 -51.38 17.27
CA GLU A 6 65.58 -50.39 16.39
C GLU A 6 64.06 -50.32 16.61
N PRO A 7 63.44 -49.12 16.48
CA PRO A 7 61.99 -48.96 16.58
C PRO A 7 61.26 -49.44 15.31
N PRO A 8 60.01 -49.94 15.44
CA PRO A 8 59.25 -50.51 14.33
C PRO A 8 58.73 -49.44 13.35
N PRO A 9 58.51 -49.81 12.06
CA PRO A 9 58.05 -48.89 11.03
C PRO A 9 56.59 -48.46 11.19
N ALA A 10 56.32 -47.18 10.88
CA ALA A 10 55.00 -46.57 10.92
C ALA A 10 54.03 -47.15 9.87
N PRO A 11 52.72 -47.23 10.17
CA PRO A 11 51.73 -47.80 9.26
C PRO A 11 51.45 -46.89 8.06
N VAL A 12 51.38 -47.52 6.89
CA VAL A 12 51.07 -46.94 5.58
C VAL A 12 49.61 -46.48 5.57
N GLN A 13 49.36 -45.18 5.42
CA GLN A 13 48.01 -44.66 5.18
C GLN A 13 47.64 -44.82 3.70
N SER A 14 46.61 -45.62 3.47
CA SER A 14 45.94 -45.86 2.20
C SER A 14 45.35 -44.56 1.63
N GLY A 15 45.57 -44.34 0.34
CA GLY A 15 45.15 -43.14 -0.37
C GLY A 15 43.63 -42.95 -0.46
N VAL A 16 43.20 -41.72 -0.21
CA VAL A 16 41.88 -41.22 -0.58
C VAL A 16 42.05 -40.43 -1.88
N ALA A 17 41.36 -40.87 -2.93
CA ALA A 17 41.30 -40.21 -4.22
C ALA A 17 40.66 -38.81 -4.10
N PRO A 18 41.15 -37.80 -4.85
CA PRO A 18 40.52 -36.48 -4.87
C PRO A 18 39.14 -36.52 -5.54
N PRO A 19 38.16 -35.74 -5.06
CA PRO A 19 36.85 -35.64 -5.69
C PRO A 19 36.95 -35.00 -7.08
N SER A 20 36.26 -35.65 -8.02
CA SER A 20 36.07 -35.25 -9.42
C SER A 20 35.68 -33.77 -9.56
N ALA A 21 36.33 -33.09 -10.51
CA ALA A 21 36.05 -31.71 -10.88
C ALA A 21 34.58 -31.54 -11.29
N GLY A 22 33.80 -30.92 -10.42
CA GLY A 22 32.48 -30.40 -10.73
C GLY A 22 32.59 -29.40 -11.89
N LYS A 23 31.92 -29.74 -12.98
CA LYS A 23 31.78 -28.94 -14.20
C LYS A 23 31.14 -27.59 -13.84
N VAL A 24 31.96 -26.55 -13.71
CA VAL A 24 31.50 -25.16 -13.63
C VAL A 24 30.84 -24.83 -14.97
N ILE A 25 29.51 -24.78 -15.00
CA ILE A 25 28.77 -24.25 -16.14
C ILE A 25 28.96 -22.73 -16.08
N ASN A 26 29.96 -22.26 -16.82
CA ASN A 26 30.18 -20.84 -17.05
C ASN A 26 29.10 -20.36 -18.04
N VAL A 27 28.00 -19.82 -17.54
CA VAL A 27 27.00 -19.14 -18.38
C VAL A 27 27.55 -17.75 -18.69
N VAL A 28 28.14 -17.62 -19.88
CA VAL A 28 28.42 -16.32 -20.50
C VAL A 28 27.05 -15.67 -20.77
N PRO A 29 26.72 -14.49 -20.20
CA PRO A 29 25.61 -13.72 -20.71
C PRO A 29 25.98 -13.27 -22.12
N GLN A 30 25.31 -13.83 -23.13
CA GLN A 30 25.41 -13.29 -24.47
C GLN A 30 24.90 -11.85 -24.47
N PRO A 31 25.47 -10.96 -25.31
CA PRO A 31 24.89 -9.65 -25.57
C PRO A 31 23.42 -9.84 -25.95
N ILE A 32 22.52 -9.28 -25.14
CA ILE A 32 21.10 -9.26 -25.47
C ILE A 32 20.97 -8.32 -26.68
N GLU A 33 20.89 -8.90 -27.88
CA GLU A 33 20.43 -8.15 -29.05
C GLU A 33 19.06 -7.54 -28.71
N PRO A 34 18.83 -6.26 -29.04
CA PRO A 34 17.53 -5.63 -28.82
C PRO A 34 16.46 -6.48 -29.49
N ALA A 35 15.48 -6.93 -28.70
CA ALA A 35 14.39 -7.76 -29.19
C ALA A 35 13.79 -7.11 -30.45
N PRO A 36 13.58 -7.87 -31.54
CA PRO A 36 12.97 -7.33 -32.74
C PRO A 36 11.63 -6.68 -32.37
N PRO A 37 11.28 -5.52 -32.97
CA PRO A 37 10.02 -4.86 -32.68
C PRO A 37 8.88 -5.86 -32.83
N PRO A 38 7.87 -5.81 -31.94
CA PRO A 38 6.76 -6.75 -31.98
C PRO A 38 6.14 -6.72 -33.37
N ALA A 39 5.89 -7.91 -33.93
CA ALA A 39 5.27 -8.03 -35.24
C ALA A 39 3.96 -7.23 -35.28
N PRO A 40 3.71 -6.45 -36.35
CA PRO A 40 2.52 -5.63 -36.48
C PRO A 40 1.26 -6.48 -36.30
N GLY A 41 0.47 -6.18 -35.27
CA GLY A 41 -0.78 -6.86 -34.94
C GLY A 41 -0.70 -7.89 -33.80
N SER A 42 0.45 -8.05 -33.15
CA SER A 42 0.59 -8.91 -31.97
C SER A 42 -0.33 -8.48 -30.81
N ALA A 43 -0.77 -9.44 -29.98
CA ALA A 43 -1.63 -9.17 -28.82
C ALA A 43 -1.00 -8.14 -27.85
N ARG A 44 0.33 -8.11 -27.77
CA ARG A 44 1.10 -7.13 -26.99
C ARG A 44 0.95 -5.72 -27.57
N GLU A 45 1.06 -5.54 -28.88
CA GLU A 45 0.89 -4.24 -29.53
C GLU A 45 -0.54 -3.70 -29.40
N LYS A 46 -1.56 -4.57 -29.50
CA LYS A 46 -2.95 -4.19 -29.25
C LYS A 46 -3.14 -3.67 -27.82
N LEU A 47 -2.57 -4.37 -26.83
CA LEU A 47 -2.62 -3.97 -25.42
C LEU A 47 -1.93 -2.62 -25.16
N PHE A 48 -0.75 -2.38 -25.74
CA PHE A 48 -0.04 -1.10 -25.61
C PHE A 48 -0.72 0.03 -26.38
N SER A 49 -1.39 -0.27 -27.50
CA SER A 49 -2.18 0.71 -28.26
C SER A 49 -3.44 1.14 -27.49
N ASP A 50 -4.11 0.20 -26.82
CA ASP A 50 -5.29 0.48 -25.99
C ASP A 50 -4.91 1.26 -24.73
N LEU A 51 -3.74 0.97 -24.15
CA LEU A 51 -3.18 1.76 -23.04
C LEU A 51 -2.83 3.19 -23.47
N ARG A 52 -2.24 3.38 -24.66
CA ARG A 52 -1.97 4.73 -25.22
C ARG A 52 -3.23 5.49 -25.58
N LYS A 53 -4.27 4.81 -26.07
CA LYS A 53 -5.59 5.42 -26.31
C LYS A 53 -6.30 5.82 -25.02
N LYS A 54 -6.14 5.05 -23.93
CA LYS A 54 -6.69 5.37 -22.61
C LYS A 54 -5.93 6.45 -21.84
N ALA A 55 -4.67 6.72 -22.20
CA ALA A 55 -3.80 7.64 -21.48
C ALA A 55 -3.74 9.07 -22.07
N LYS A 56 -4.68 9.47 -22.95
CA LYS A 56 -4.71 10.83 -23.50
C LYS A 56 -5.72 11.71 -22.72
N PRO A 57 -5.27 12.57 -21.78
CA PRO A 57 -6.12 13.61 -21.20
C PRO A 57 -6.42 14.72 -22.22
N ALA A 58 -7.58 15.34 -22.04
CA ALA A 58 -8.10 16.44 -22.84
C ALA A 58 -7.38 17.77 -22.56
N ALA A 59 -7.23 18.54 -23.64
CA ALA A 59 -7.04 19.99 -23.75
C ALA A 59 -5.70 20.63 -23.32
N GLU A 60 -4.96 21.16 -24.31
CA GLU A 60 -4.82 22.61 -24.55
C GLU A 60 -4.07 22.84 -25.89
N GLU A 61 -4.74 23.44 -26.89
CA GLU A 61 -4.10 23.97 -28.10
C GLU A 61 -3.98 25.50 -27.97
N PRO A 62 -2.84 26.11 -28.34
CA PRO A 62 -2.71 27.55 -28.51
C PRO A 62 -3.22 28.00 -29.90
N PRO A 63 -3.59 29.29 -30.07
CA PRO A 63 -4.39 29.74 -31.21
C PRO A 63 -3.53 30.01 -32.45
N SER A 64 -4.09 29.79 -33.64
CA SER A 64 -3.60 30.31 -34.92
C SER A 64 -4.77 30.65 -35.86
N PRO A 65 -4.60 31.57 -36.82
CA PRO A 65 -5.65 32.52 -37.20
C PRO A 65 -6.44 32.17 -38.47
N LYS A 66 -7.59 32.84 -38.54
CA LYS A 66 -8.59 33.03 -39.61
C LYS A 66 -8.25 32.59 -41.05
N SER A 67 -9.22 31.91 -41.67
CA SER A 67 -9.54 32.01 -43.10
C SER A 67 -11.04 31.75 -43.31
N ASP A 68 -11.67 32.65 -44.04
CA ASP A 68 -13.10 32.72 -44.38
C ASP A 68 -13.59 31.61 -45.34
N THR A 69 -14.90 31.33 -45.29
CA THR A 69 -15.89 31.50 -46.39
C THR A 69 -16.92 30.35 -46.52
N LYS A 70 -18.22 30.73 -46.35
CA LYS A 70 -19.50 30.21 -46.92
C LYS A 70 -19.86 28.70 -46.80
N GLU A 71 -21.11 28.24 -46.77
CA GLU A 71 -22.49 28.77 -46.86
C GLU A 71 -23.44 27.70 -46.25
N LYS A 72 -24.61 28.12 -45.73
CA LYS A 72 -25.75 27.34 -45.18
C LYS A 72 -26.63 26.74 -46.33
N PRO A 73 -27.76 25.98 -46.17
CA PRO A 73 -28.53 25.62 -44.94
C PRO A 73 -29.30 24.25 -44.88
N ALA A 74 -29.97 24.04 -43.72
CA ALA A 74 -31.25 23.32 -43.45
C ALA A 74 -31.24 21.80 -43.10
N THR A 75 -31.33 21.39 -41.81
CA THR A 75 -32.52 20.94 -40.99
C THR A 75 -33.18 19.60 -41.43
N PRO A 76 -33.83 18.77 -40.56
CA PRO A 76 -34.15 18.90 -39.12
C PRO A 76 -33.91 17.64 -38.22
N VAL A 77 -34.13 17.87 -36.91
CA VAL A 77 -34.36 17.00 -35.71
C VAL A 77 -35.24 15.75 -35.99
N PRO A 78 -35.03 14.55 -35.36
CA PRO A 78 -35.57 14.27 -34.00
C PRO A 78 -34.77 13.32 -33.07
N ALA A 79 -34.71 13.68 -31.78
CA ALA A 79 -34.92 12.73 -30.67
C ALA A 79 -36.46 12.54 -30.49
N PRO A 80 -37.02 11.60 -29.69
CA PRO A 80 -36.44 10.71 -28.67
C PRO A 80 -37.05 9.27 -28.68
N LYS A 81 -36.54 8.34 -27.86
CA LYS A 81 -37.40 7.32 -27.21
C LYS A 81 -36.89 7.01 -25.80
N GLN A 82 -37.65 7.52 -24.83
CA GLN A 82 -37.87 6.90 -23.52
C GLN A 82 -38.72 5.64 -23.74
N ASP A 83 -38.40 4.56 -23.05
CA ASP A 83 -39.40 3.61 -22.57
C ASP A 83 -39.18 3.41 -21.06
N LYS A 84 -40.27 3.61 -20.33
CA LYS A 84 -40.57 3.27 -18.94
C LYS A 84 -41.77 2.31 -19.01
N PRO A 85 -42.18 1.68 -17.90
CA PRO A 85 -41.62 0.56 -17.15
C PRO A 85 -42.40 -0.76 -17.46
N PRO A 86 -42.13 -1.86 -16.76
CA PRO A 86 -43.23 -2.39 -15.95
C PRO A 86 -42.79 -2.83 -14.54
N SER A 87 -43.61 -2.46 -13.56
CA SER A 87 -43.86 -3.19 -12.30
C SER A 87 -45.25 -3.84 -12.42
N PRO A 88 -45.75 -4.63 -11.46
CA PRO A 88 -45.10 -5.50 -10.46
C PRO A 88 -45.65 -6.95 -10.50
N ASP A 89 -44.90 -7.92 -9.99
CA ASP A 89 -45.45 -9.06 -9.26
C ASP A 89 -44.36 -9.57 -8.30
N ASP A 90 -44.57 -9.28 -7.02
CA ASP A 90 -43.97 -9.92 -5.84
C ASP A 90 -44.97 -10.99 -5.34
N PRO A 91 -44.64 -11.93 -4.43
CA PRO A 91 -43.33 -12.21 -3.81
C PRO A 91 -42.97 -13.72 -3.74
N GLU A 92 -41.68 -14.06 -3.73
CA GLU A 92 -41.21 -15.24 -3.00
C GLU A 92 -39.85 -14.95 -2.34
N GLU A 93 -39.89 -14.88 -1.00
CA GLU A 93 -38.78 -14.58 -0.10
C GLU A 93 -37.92 -15.83 0.18
N PRO A 94 -36.75 -15.71 0.86
CA PRO A 94 -35.49 -16.28 0.40
C PRO A 94 -34.94 -17.38 1.33
N ALA A 95 -33.93 -18.10 0.87
CA ALA A 95 -33.09 -18.95 1.70
C ALA A 95 -31.78 -18.22 2.08
N PRO A 96 -31.52 -17.95 3.37
CA PRO A 96 -30.23 -17.48 3.88
C PRO A 96 -29.46 -18.60 4.60
N GLY A 97 -28.21 -18.81 4.20
CA GLY A 97 -27.16 -19.50 4.97
C GLY A 97 -25.83 -18.80 4.71
N GLU A 98 -24.85 -18.71 5.60
CA GLU A 98 -24.70 -19.18 6.97
C GLU A 98 -24.00 -18.03 7.73
N GLY A 99 -24.65 -17.55 8.78
CA GLY A 99 -24.06 -16.64 9.76
C GLY A 99 -24.43 -17.17 11.12
N THR A 100 -23.44 -17.71 11.84
CA THR A 100 -23.57 -18.22 13.21
C THR A 100 -24.09 -17.12 14.13
N PRO A 101 -25.29 -17.23 14.74
CA PRO A 101 -25.65 -16.34 15.83
C PRO A 101 -25.00 -16.84 17.12
N SER A 102 -24.15 -16.00 17.69
CA SER A 102 -23.73 -16.08 19.09
C SER A 102 -24.98 -16.04 19.99
N PRO A 103 -25.22 -17.00 20.90
CA PRO A 103 -26.39 -16.94 21.76
C PRO A 103 -26.16 -15.90 22.86
N ALA A 104 -27.15 -14.99 23.00
CA ALA A 104 -27.26 -14.01 24.06
C ALA A 104 -27.20 -14.65 25.47
N PRO A 105 -26.81 -13.91 26.52
CA PRO A 105 -26.71 -14.45 27.87
C PRO A 105 -28.10 -14.84 28.40
N LEU A 106 -28.19 -16.05 28.95
CA LEU A 106 -29.41 -16.61 29.54
C LEU A 106 -29.83 -15.82 30.78
N THR A 107 -31.09 -15.42 30.84
CA THR A 107 -31.72 -14.87 32.05
C THR A 107 -31.90 -15.96 33.12
N PRO A 108 -31.92 -15.61 34.43
CA PRO A 108 -31.85 -16.56 35.54
C PRO A 108 -33.01 -17.55 35.67
N GLU A 109 -34.10 -17.38 34.93
CA GLU A 109 -35.32 -18.19 35.07
C GLU A 109 -35.34 -19.46 34.22
N GLN A 110 -34.35 -19.69 33.35
CA GLN A 110 -34.24 -20.93 32.54
C GLN A 110 -33.36 -22.02 33.16
N GLN A 111 -32.80 -21.81 34.35
CA GLN A 111 -31.87 -22.77 34.99
C GLN A 111 -32.53 -23.95 35.72
N LYS A 112 -33.86 -24.05 35.77
CA LYS A 112 -34.55 -25.20 36.38
C LYS A 112 -35.07 -26.15 35.29
N LYS A 113 -34.40 -27.31 35.20
CA LYS A 113 -34.70 -28.52 34.38
C LYS A 113 -33.93 -28.67 33.07
N VAL A 114 -32.61 -28.64 33.11
CA VAL A 114 -31.82 -29.40 32.12
C VAL A 114 -31.71 -30.85 32.64
N SER A 115 -32.34 -31.79 31.94
CA SER A 115 -32.30 -33.22 32.29
C SER A 115 -30.83 -33.71 32.30
N PRO A 116 -30.36 -34.41 33.35
CA PRO A 116 -28.98 -34.87 33.46
C PRO A 116 -28.54 -35.75 32.28
N TRP A 117 -29.48 -36.45 31.64
CA TRP A 117 -29.22 -37.25 30.43
C TRP A 117 -28.92 -36.41 29.19
N LYS A 118 -29.56 -35.24 29.02
CA LYS A 118 -29.25 -34.31 27.94
C LYS A 118 -27.86 -33.70 28.10
N LEU A 119 -27.42 -33.52 29.34
CA LEU A 119 -26.06 -33.06 29.62
C LEU A 119 -25.04 -34.12 29.20
N VAL A 120 -25.29 -35.39 29.53
CA VAL A 120 -24.43 -36.52 29.14
C VAL A 120 -24.37 -36.68 27.62
N GLU A 121 -25.49 -36.54 26.91
CA GLU A 121 -25.51 -36.56 25.44
C GLU A 121 -24.70 -35.39 24.84
N GLN A 122 -24.86 -34.17 25.35
CA GLN A 122 -24.06 -33.03 24.94
C GLN A 122 -22.56 -33.22 25.20
N PHE A 123 -22.19 -33.85 26.32
CA PHE A 123 -20.78 -34.15 26.61
C PHE A 123 -20.23 -35.25 25.70
N LYS A 124 -21.01 -36.28 25.37
CA LYS A 124 -20.61 -37.33 24.41
C LYS A 124 -20.41 -36.75 23.01
N GLU A 125 -21.30 -35.88 22.54
CA GLU A 125 -21.14 -35.20 21.25
C GLU A 125 -19.92 -34.28 21.23
N ARG A 126 -19.67 -33.54 22.32
CA ARG A 126 -18.48 -32.70 22.46
C ARG A 126 -17.20 -33.53 22.49
N TYR A 127 -17.22 -34.68 23.17
CA TYR A 127 -16.09 -35.60 23.23
C TYR A 127 -15.78 -36.19 21.85
N ALA A 128 -16.80 -36.69 21.14
CA ALA A 128 -16.63 -37.21 19.78
C ALA A 128 -16.12 -36.14 18.79
N LYS A 129 -16.59 -34.89 18.91
CA LYS A 129 -16.07 -33.76 18.10
C LYS A 129 -14.64 -33.38 18.48
N ALA A 130 -14.27 -33.46 19.75
CA ALA A 130 -12.90 -33.20 20.20
C ALA A 130 -11.94 -34.29 19.73
N GLU A 131 -12.34 -35.55 19.81
CA GLU A 131 -11.57 -36.72 19.37
C GLU A 131 -11.37 -36.71 17.84
N ALA A 132 -12.42 -36.38 17.08
CA ALA A 132 -12.31 -36.18 15.63
C ALA A 132 -11.35 -35.03 15.26
N ARG A 133 -11.35 -33.93 16.03
CA ARG A 133 -10.39 -32.83 15.83
C ARG A 133 -8.97 -33.21 16.22
N ILE A 134 -8.78 -34.01 17.26
CA ILE A 134 -7.46 -34.50 17.66
C ILE A 134 -6.90 -35.40 16.56
N LEU A 135 -7.69 -36.34 16.02
CA LEU A 135 -7.30 -37.17 14.87
C LEU A 135 -7.00 -36.36 13.60
N GLU A 136 -7.79 -35.32 13.33
CA GLU A 136 -7.55 -34.41 12.19
C GLU A 136 -6.27 -33.56 12.39
N LEU A 137 -5.96 -33.18 13.63
CA LEU A 137 -4.76 -32.43 13.97
C LEU A 137 -3.53 -33.34 13.97
N GLU A 138 -3.62 -34.57 14.46
CA GLU A 138 -2.56 -35.59 14.41
C GLU A 138 -2.20 -35.95 12.97
N GLY A 139 -3.18 -36.01 12.05
CA GLY A 139 -2.93 -36.15 10.61
C GLY A 139 -2.26 -34.94 9.94
N LYS A 140 -2.21 -33.79 10.62
CA LYS A 140 -1.52 -32.56 10.17
C LYS A 140 -0.20 -32.33 10.91
N VAL A 141 0.17 -33.18 11.87
CA VAL A 141 1.49 -33.12 12.52
C VAL A 141 2.56 -33.54 11.51
N PRO A 142 3.71 -32.83 11.43
CA PRO A 142 4.75 -33.15 10.45
C PRO A 142 5.28 -34.57 10.68
N THR A 143 5.04 -35.49 9.76
CA THR A 143 5.80 -36.74 9.65
C THR A 143 7.27 -36.41 9.31
N GLU A 144 8.23 -37.26 9.67
CA GLU A 144 9.66 -37.04 9.37
C GLU A 144 9.93 -36.73 7.87
N ALA A 145 9.11 -37.27 6.97
CA ALA A 145 9.15 -36.96 5.54
C ALA A 145 8.73 -35.52 5.22
N ASN A 146 7.74 -34.97 5.92
CA ASN A 146 7.32 -33.58 5.79
C ASN A 146 8.35 -32.64 6.43
N GLN A 147 9.03 -33.08 7.49
CA GLN A 147 10.08 -32.29 8.13
C GLN A 147 11.30 -32.11 7.23
N LYS A 148 11.75 -33.16 6.54
CA LYS A 148 12.81 -33.05 5.51
C LYS A 148 12.38 -32.17 4.33
N GLN A 149 11.11 -32.24 3.91
CA GLN A 149 10.60 -31.35 2.86
C GLN A 149 10.57 -29.89 3.32
N ILE A 150 10.14 -29.62 4.56
CA ILE A 150 10.16 -28.28 5.15
C ILE A 150 11.59 -27.75 5.25
N GLU A 151 12.53 -28.55 5.74
CA GLU A 151 13.96 -28.17 5.81
C GLU A 151 14.52 -27.88 4.41
N SER A 152 14.26 -28.74 3.42
CA SER A 152 14.70 -28.50 2.04
C SER A 152 14.08 -27.24 1.42
N ALA A 153 12.81 -26.97 1.72
CA ALA A 153 12.12 -25.76 1.29
C ALA A 153 12.67 -24.52 1.97
N GLN A 154 13.01 -24.59 3.26
CA GLN A 154 13.66 -23.51 4.01
C GLN A 154 15.07 -23.22 3.47
N THR A 155 15.86 -24.25 3.19
CA THR A 155 17.19 -24.07 2.55
C THR A 155 17.04 -23.40 1.19
N ARG A 156 16.11 -23.88 0.36
CA ARG A 156 15.84 -23.29 -0.96
C ARG A 156 15.34 -21.85 -0.87
N LEU A 157 14.49 -21.52 0.11
CA LEU A 157 14.05 -20.16 0.36
C LEU A 157 15.23 -19.26 0.73
N LYS A 158 16.12 -19.73 1.62
CA LYS A 158 17.32 -18.99 2.01
C LYS A 158 18.25 -18.74 0.82
N GLU A 159 18.48 -19.75 -0.02
CA GLU A 159 19.29 -19.62 -1.24
C GLU A 159 18.69 -18.60 -2.22
N LEU A 160 17.37 -18.65 -2.44
CA LEU A 160 16.66 -17.70 -3.30
C LEU A 160 16.69 -16.28 -2.72
N GLU A 161 16.54 -16.13 -1.40
CA GLU A 161 16.68 -14.83 -0.74
C GLU A 161 18.09 -14.27 -0.89
N ASP A 162 19.12 -15.09 -0.70
CA ASP A 162 20.52 -14.68 -0.87
C ASP A 162 20.83 -14.31 -2.33
N GLU A 163 20.24 -15.02 -3.30
CA GLU A 163 20.32 -14.68 -4.72
C GLU A 163 19.60 -13.36 -5.03
N ILE A 164 18.39 -13.16 -4.53
CA ILE A 164 17.64 -11.91 -4.70
C ILE A 164 18.43 -10.74 -4.09
N ARG A 165 19.02 -10.91 -2.91
CA ARG A 165 19.89 -9.91 -2.27
C ARG A 165 21.10 -9.59 -3.13
N TYR A 166 21.79 -10.62 -3.63
CA TYR A 166 22.93 -10.46 -4.54
C TYR A 166 22.56 -9.72 -5.83
N VAL A 167 21.46 -10.10 -6.46
CA VAL A 167 20.98 -9.47 -7.71
C VAL A 167 20.55 -8.01 -7.44
N ASN A 168 19.90 -7.73 -6.31
CA ASN A 168 19.51 -6.37 -5.95
C ASN A 168 20.72 -5.49 -5.64
N TYR A 169 21.73 -6.02 -4.93
CA TYR A 169 22.93 -5.25 -4.62
C TYR A 169 23.80 -5.01 -5.86
N SER A 170 24.01 -6.01 -6.71
CA SER A 170 24.75 -5.85 -7.98
C SER A 170 24.08 -4.83 -8.93
N LYS A 171 22.76 -4.70 -8.88
CA LYS A 171 22.01 -3.68 -9.64
C LYS A 171 21.92 -2.32 -8.94
N SER A 172 22.30 -2.24 -7.67
CA SER A 172 22.22 -1.01 -6.88
C SER A 172 23.12 0.07 -7.44
N GLU A 173 22.71 1.32 -7.28
CA GLU A 173 23.48 2.48 -7.71
C GLU A 173 24.79 2.63 -6.93
N GLU A 174 24.79 2.19 -5.67
CA GLU A 174 25.99 2.11 -4.85
C GLU A 174 27.02 1.17 -5.48
N PHE A 175 26.63 -0.05 -5.84
CA PHE A 175 27.54 -1.03 -6.43
C PHE A 175 28.08 -0.54 -7.78
N LYS A 176 27.20 0.02 -8.60
CA LYS A 176 27.57 0.60 -9.90
C LYS A 176 28.63 1.68 -9.74
N THR A 177 28.41 2.63 -8.84
CA THR A 177 29.28 3.80 -8.68
C THR A 177 30.61 3.44 -8.01
N LYS A 178 30.57 2.60 -6.96
CA LYS A 178 31.78 2.28 -6.17
C LYS A 178 32.66 1.21 -6.80
N TYR A 179 32.09 0.27 -7.56
CA TYR A 179 32.83 -0.91 -8.01
C TYR A 179 32.74 -1.15 -9.52
N GLN A 180 31.54 -1.06 -10.13
CA GLN A 180 31.39 -1.32 -11.57
C GLN A 180 32.07 -0.25 -12.43
N GLN A 181 31.78 1.03 -12.19
CA GLN A 181 32.31 2.14 -12.98
C GLN A 181 33.85 2.24 -12.89
N PRO A 182 34.50 2.13 -11.72
CA PRO A 182 35.96 2.13 -11.67
C PRO A 182 36.59 0.99 -12.48
N TYR A 183 36.00 -0.20 -12.43
CA TYR A 183 36.45 -1.35 -13.22
C TYR A 183 36.28 -1.14 -14.72
N GLU A 184 35.11 -0.67 -15.17
CA GLU A 184 34.86 -0.33 -16.57
C GLU A 184 35.81 0.78 -17.06
N LYS A 185 36.08 1.78 -16.21
CA LYS A 185 37.03 2.85 -16.50
C LYS A 185 38.47 2.34 -16.62
N ALA A 186 38.90 1.42 -15.74
CA ALA A 186 40.23 0.81 -15.83
C ALA A 186 40.37 -0.03 -17.11
N TRP A 187 39.34 -0.79 -17.50
CA TRP A 187 39.31 -1.50 -18.78
C TRP A 187 39.36 -0.56 -19.98
N SER A 188 38.54 0.49 -19.98
CA SER A 188 38.52 1.48 -21.06
C SER A 188 39.86 2.19 -21.19
N ARG A 189 40.50 2.51 -20.06
CA ARG A 189 41.83 3.13 -20.03
C ARG A 189 42.88 2.20 -20.60
N ALA A 190 42.96 0.96 -20.09
CA ALA A 190 43.89 -0.04 -20.60
C ALA A 190 43.73 -0.26 -22.11
N MET A 191 42.49 -0.35 -22.60
CA MET A 191 42.24 -0.51 -24.03
C MET A 191 42.59 0.74 -24.85
N SER A 192 42.44 1.94 -24.30
CA SER A 192 42.85 3.17 -25.00
C SER A 192 44.37 3.24 -25.14
N GLU A 193 45.12 2.90 -24.09
CA GLU A 193 46.59 2.93 -24.09
C GLU A 193 47.18 1.79 -24.93
N LEU A 194 46.64 0.56 -24.81
CA LEU A 194 47.17 -0.60 -25.54
C LEU A 194 46.82 -0.60 -27.03
N LYS A 195 45.77 0.10 -27.47
CA LYS A 195 45.40 0.17 -28.90
C LYS A 195 46.43 0.92 -29.75
N GLU A 196 47.29 1.73 -29.11
CA GLU A 196 48.43 2.39 -29.77
C GLU A 196 49.58 1.40 -30.07
N LEU A 197 49.55 0.21 -29.46
CA LEU A 197 50.54 -0.83 -29.66
C LEU A 197 50.17 -1.76 -30.82
N THR A 198 51.20 -2.28 -31.48
CA THR A 198 51.07 -3.32 -32.51
C THR A 198 51.66 -4.64 -32.03
N VAL A 199 50.92 -5.72 -32.20
CA VAL A 199 51.33 -7.09 -31.85
C VAL A 199 51.40 -7.95 -33.11
N ALA A 200 52.29 -8.93 -33.12
CA ALA A 200 52.39 -9.89 -34.22
C ALA A 200 51.26 -10.93 -34.10
N ASP A 201 50.54 -11.17 -35.19
CA ASP A 201 49.56 -12.25 -35.29
C ASP A 201 50.25 -13.61 -35.50
N ALA A 202 49.47 -14.69 -35.44
CA ALA A 202 49.98 -16.06 -35.64
C ALA A 202 50.56 -16.32 -37.04
N SER A 203 50.33 -15.42 -38.01
CA SER A 203 50.87 -15.47 -39.37
C SER A 203 52.10 -14.56 -39.54
N GLY A 204 52.54 -13.88 -38.48
CA GLY A 204 53.66 -12.95 -38.49
C GLY A 204 53.32 -11.53 -38.96
N ASN A 205 52.04 -11.20 -39.22
CA ASN A 205 51.62 -9.86 -39.60
C ASN A 205 51.39 -8.99 -38.37
N GLN A 206 51.68 -7.70 -38.46
CA GLN A 206 51.40 -6.76 -37.38
C GLN A 206 49.93 -6.35 -37.39
N ARG A 207 49.26 -6.43 -36.23
CA ARG A 207 47.90 -5.95 -36.01
C ARG A 207 47.82 -5.11 -34.75
N ALA A 208 46.80 -4.26 -34.66
CA ALA A 208 46.49 -3.55 -33.43
C ALA A 208 46.08 -4.53 -32.32
N VAL A 209 46.40 -4.16 -31.07
CA VAL A 209 45.93 -4.89 -29.88
C VAL A 209 44.40 -4.86 -29.81
N THR A 210 43.82 -6.00 -29.46
CA THR A 210 42.39 -6.18 -29.29
C THR A 210 42.05 -6.45 -27.82
N ALA A 211 40.77 -6.29 -27.46
CA ALA A 211 40.30 -6.58 -26.11
C ALA A 211 40.51 -8.06 -25.72
N GLU A 212 40.47 -8.96 -26.69
CA GLU A 212 40.70 -10.39 -26.49
C GLU A 212 42.12 -10.67 -25.97
N ASP A 213 43.13 -9.95 -26.48
CA ASP A 213 44.53 -10.12 -26.07
C ASP A 213 44.72 -9.77 -24.58
N LEU A 214 44.07 -8.69 -24.12
CA LEU A 214 44.07 -8.29 -22.72
C LEU A 214 43.24 -9.25 -21.85
N MET A 215 42.08 -9.72 -22.33
CA MET A 215 41.25 -10.69 -21.60
C MET A 215 41.95 -12.03 -21.35
N GLN A 216 42.73 -12.51 -22.32
CA GLN A 216 43.53 -13.73 -22.17
C GLN A 216 44.53 -13.59 -21.02
N ILE A 217 45.14 -12.42 -20.84
CA ILE A 217 46.14 -12.16 -19.81
C ILE A 217 45.51 -11.92 -18.43
N VAL A 218 44.39 -11.19 -18.36
CA VAL A 218 43.74 -10.83 -17.09
C VAL A 218 43.24 -12.05 -16.32
N ASN A 219 42.75 -13.07 -17.03
CA ASN A 219 42.18 -14.27 -16.41
C ASN A 219 43.21 -15.34 -16.05
N LEU A 220 44.44 -15.26 -16.56
CA LEU A 220 45.50 -16.23 -16.25
C LEU A 220 46.09 -16.03 -14.85
N PRO A 221 46.63 -17.08 -14.19
CA PRO A 221 47.46 -16.94 -13.00
C PRO A 221 48.70 -16.08 -13.28
N LEU A 222 49.23 -15.38 -12.26
CA LEU A 222 50.29 -14.37 -12.43
C LEU A 222 51.50 -14.84 -13.26
N GLY A 223 52.01 -16.05 -12.99
CA GLY A 223 53.15 -16.61 -13.73
C GLY A 223 52.86 -16.80 -15.22
N LYS A 224 51.73 -17.45 -15.53
CA LYS A 224 51.29 -17.68 -16.93
C LYS A 224 50.89 -16.40 -17.64
N ALA A 225 50.33 -15.43 -16.90
CA ALA A 225 49.98 -14.13 -17.43
C ALA A 225 51.22 -13.36 -17.87
N ARG A 226 52.32 -13.43 -17.12
CA ARG A 226 53.60 -12.81 -17.50
C ARG A 226 54.23 -13.48 -18.72
N GLU A 227 54.20 -14.82 -18.78
CA GLU A 227 54.66 -15.57 -19.97
C GLU A 227 53.85 -15.18 -21.21
N ALA A 228 52.52 -15.13 -21.10
CA ALA A 228 51.63 -14.72 -22.19
C ALA A 228 51.84 -13.24 -22.58
N ALA A 229 52.03 -12.35 -21.61
CA ALA A 229 52.31 -10.95 -21.87
C ALA A 229 53.63 -10.77 -22.63
N ASN A 230 54.70 -11.45 -22.20
CA ASN A 230 55.99 -11.43 -22.91
C ASN A 230 55.88 -12.01 -24.32
N ALA A 231 55.10 -13.08 -24.51
CA ALA A 231 54.92 -13.71 -25.82
C ALA A 231 54.13 -12.84 -26.80
N ILE A 232 53.11 -12.12 -26.33
CA ILE A 232 52.20 -11.33 -27.20
C ILE A 232 52.71 -9.91 -27.37
N PHE A 233 53.18 -9.27 -26.30
CA PHE A 233 53.47 -7.84 -26.24
C PHE A 233 54.97 -7.51 -26.18
N GLY A 234 55.84 -8.50 -26.00
CA GLY A 234 57.30 -8.32 -25.99
C GLY A 234 57.73 -7.23 -25.00
N ASP A 235 58.33 -6.17 -25.52
CA ASP A 235 58.87 -5.05 -24.74
C ASP A 235 57.80 -4.30 -23.92
N PHE A 236 56.53 -4.37 -24.32
CA PHE A 236 55.41 -3.71 -23.63
C PHE A 236 54.71 -4.61 -22.59
N ALA A 237 55.26 -5.79 -22.31
CA ALA A 237 54.65 -6.74 -21.38
C ALA A 237 54.48 -6.19 -19.97
N ASP A 238 55.41 -5.35 -19.49
CA ASP A 238 55.32 -4.76 -18.15
C ASP A 238 54.15 -3.76 -18.01
N ASP A 239 53.88 -2.96 -19.05
CA ASP A 239 52.75 -2.02 -19.08
C ASP A 239 51.41 -2.78 -19.10
N VAL A 240 51.33 -3.86 -19.90
CA VAL A 240 50.16 -4.75 -19.92
C VAL A 240 49.95 -5.40 -18.55
N MET A 241 51.02 -5.81 -17.88
CA MET A 241 50.94 -6.40 -16.53
C MET A 241 50.54 -5.37 -15.47
N ALA A 242 50.87 -4.09 -15.65
CA ALA A 242 50.38 -3.01 -14.79
C ALA A 242 48.87 -2.83 -14.92
N HIS A 243 48.34 -2.74 -16.15
CA HIS A 243 46.89 -2.70 -16.39
C HIS A 243 46.18 -3.95 -15.88
N ARG A 244 46.76 -5.13 -16.10
CA ARG A 244 46.24 -6.39 -15.55
C ARG A 244 46.08 -6.31 -14.04
N LYS A 245 47.09 -5.80 -13.34
CA LYS A 245 47.08 -5.69 -11.88
C LYS A 245 45.94 -4.77 -11.41
N GLU A 246 45.79 -3.61 -12.04
CA GLU A 246 44.71 -2.67 -11.73
C GLU A 246 43.32 -3.30 -11.96
N ILE A 247 43.10 -3.91 -13.12
CA ILE A 247 41.84 -4.58 -13.47
C ILE A 247 41.53 -5.73 -12.51
N ARG A 248 42.53 -6.56 -12.16
CA ARG A 248 42.37 -7.66 -11.20
C ARG A 248 42.01 -7.15 -9.81
N ASN A 249 42.70 -6.12 -9.32
CA ASN A 249 42.40 -5.53 -8.01
C ASN A 249 40.96 -5.01 -7.93
N LEU A 250 40.49 -4.31 -8.97
CA LEU A 250 39.12 -3.79 -9.03
C LEU A 250 38.09 -4.91 -9.15
N PHE A 251 38.40 -5.98 -9.89
CA PHE A 251 37.56 -7.17 -9.97
C PHE A 251 37.48 -7.92 -8.63
N GLU A 252 38.59 -8.06 -7.91
CA GLU A 252 38.63 -8.64 -6.57
C GLU A 252 37.84 -7.80 -5.57
N ALA A 253 37.93 -6.46 -5.66
CA ALA A 253 37.12 -5.55 -4.86
C ALA A 253 35.61 -5.71 -5.16
N GLN A 254 35.22 -5.85 -6.43
CA GLN A 254 33.84 -6.15 -6.82
C GLN A 254 33.35 -7.47 -6.18
N ASN A 255 34.11 -8.55 -6.34
CA ASN A 255 33.71 -9.86 -5.84
C ASN A 255 33.64 -9.87 -4.31
N THR A 256 34.61 -9.24 -3.65
CA THR A 256 34.61 -9.11 -2.19
C THR A 256 33.36 -8.37 -1.72
N ALA A 257 33.01 -7.24 -2.36
CA ALA A 257 31.80 -6.49 -2.01
C ALA A 257 30.51 -7.30 -2.26
N LEU A 258 30.47 -8.10 -3.33
CA LEU A 258 29.33 -8.98 -3.61
C LEU A 258 29.21 -10.13 -2.60
N ASP A 259 30.33 -10.72 -2.17
CA ASP A 259 30.36 -11.79 -1.17
C ASP A 259 30.06 -11.27 0.23
N GLU A 260 30.56 -10.09 0.58
CA GLU A 260 30.16 -9.37 1.79
C GLU A 260 28.68 -9.03 1.76
N ALA A 261 28.15 -8.62 0.60
CA ALA A 261 26.74 -8.33 0.47
C ALA A 261 25.84 -9.55 0.64
N ARG A 262 26.29 -10.73 0.17
CA ARG A 262 25.63 -12.01 0.44
C ARG A 262 25.65 -12.34 1.94
N LYS A 263 26.79 -12.18 2.59
CA LYS A 263 26.96 -12.54 4.03
C LYS A 263 26.26 -11.58 4.98
N THR A 264 26.26 -10.28 4.68
CA THR A 264 25.74 -9.20 5.55
C THR A 264 24.37 -8.68 5.12
N GLY A 265 23.82 -9.19 4.03
CA GLY A 265 22.55 -8.73 3.46
C GLY A 265 21.39 -8.85 4.47
N ALA A 266 21.31 -9.97 5.20
CA ALA A 266 20.30 -10.17 6.22
C ALA A 266 20.37 -9.14 7.36
N GLU A 267 21.57 -8.76 7.80
CA GLU A 267 21.77 -7.75 8.86
C GLU A 267 21.41 -6.35 8.35
N ARG A 268 21.78 -6.00 7.11
CA ARG A 268 21.39 -4.72 6.49
C ARG A 268 19.88 -4.61 6.25
N ASP A 269 19.24 -5.69 5.82
CA ASP A 269 17.78 -5.75 5.63
C ASP A 269 17.07 -5.60 6.99
N LYS A 270 17.56 -6.29 8.02
CA LYS A 270 17.05 -6.16 9.39
C LYS A 270 17.22 -4.73 9.91
N GLN A 271 18.40 -4.13 9.77
CA GLN A 271 18.63 -2.74 10.19
C GLN A 271 17.74 -1.76 9.42
N ARG A 272 17.55 -1.96 8.11
CA ARG A 272 16.65 -1.12 7.31
C ARG A 272 15.20 -1.30 7.72
N ALA A 273 14.75 -2.52 8.01
CA ALA A 273 13.41 -2.80 8.50
C ALA A 273 13.18 -2.17 9.89
N GLU A 274 14.15 -2.29 10.80
CA GLU A 274 14.10 -1.67 12.13
C GLU A 274 14.10 -0.14 12.03
N GLN A 275 14.91 0.45 11.15
CA GLN A 275 14.91 1.90 10.90
C GLN A 275 13.57 2.36 10.31
N ALA A 276 13.03 1.64 9.34
CA ALA A 276 11.72 1.94 8.75
C ALA A 276 10.60 1.84 9.81
N GLN A 277 10.64 0.82 10.67
CA GLN A 277 9.69 0.65 11.77
C GLN A 277 9.82 1.77 12.81
N LYS A 278 11.05 2.14 13.20
CA LYS A 278 11.30 3.26 14.12
C LYS A 278 10.75 4.56 13.53
N HIS A 279 11.09 4.86 12.28
CA HIS A 279 10.59 6.05 11.59
C HIS A 279 9.05 6.07 11.52
N GLN A 280 8.42 4.96 11.14
CA GLN A 280 6.94 4.86 11.14
C GLN A 280 6.35 5.09 12.55
N SER A 281 6.98 4.55 13.59
CA SER A 281 6.51 4.73 14.97
C SER A 281 6.67 6.18 15.45
N GLU A 282 7.73 6.87 15.04
CA GLU A 282 7.98 8.28 15.35
C GLU A 282 6.96 9.17 14.64
N VAL A 283 6.74 8.92 13.34
CA VAL A 283 5.71 9.63 12.57
C VAL A 283 4.33 9.41 13.17
N ALA A 284 3.97 8.19 13.54
CA ALA A 284 2.69 7.90 14.19
C ALA A 284 2.53 8.63 15.53
N LYS A 285 3.58 8.67 16.36
CA LYS A 285 3.59 9.44 17.61
C LYS A 285 3.43 10.94 17.38
N GLN A 286 4.13 11.48 16.38
CA GLN A 286 4.04 12.89 16.01
C GLN A 286 2.62 13.24 15.55
N ILE A 287 2.03 12.42 14.66
CA ILE A 287 0.65 12.60 14.19
C ILE A 287 -0.32 12.56 15.37
N ALA A 288 -0.20 11.60 16.29
CA ALA A 288 -1.08 11.52 17.46
C ALA A 288 -0.93 12.76 18.37
N SER A 289 0.31 13.21 18.62
CA SER A 289 0.57 14.42 19.40
C SER A 289 -0.02 15.68 18.75
N ASP A 290 0.16 15.83 17.43
CA ASP A 290 -0.39 16.96 16.68
C ASP A 290 -1.91 16.92 16.64
N TRP A 291 -2.50 15.74 16.46
CA TRP A 291 -3.95 15.52 16.53
C TRP A 291 -4.52 15.98 17.88
N ASP A 292 -3.94 15.52 18.99
CA ASP A 292 -4.37 15.91 20.34
C ASP A 292 -4.20 17.41 20.59
N LYS A 293 -3.10 18.00 20.12
CA LYS A 293 -2.83 19.42 20.23
C LYS A 293 -3.88 20.25 19.48
N PHE A 294 -4.11 19.96 18.21
CA PHE A 294 -5.04 20.72 17.39
C PHE A 294 -6.50 20.50 17.81
N ASN A 295 -6.86 19.32 18.32
CA ASN A 295 -8.19 19.10 18.89
C ASN A 295 -8.41 19.92 20.17
N LYS A 296 -7.39 20.04 21.05
CA LYS A 296 -7.47 20.91 22.23
C LYS A 296 -7.59 22.37 21.84
N GLU A 297 -6.78 22.83 20.88
CA GLU A 297 -6.87 24.19 20.33
C GLU A 297 -8.28 24.46 19.77
N ALA A 298 -8.83 23.53 18.98
CA ALA A 298 -10.17 23.66 18.42
C ALA A 298 -11.28 23.66 19.48
N ALA A 299 -11.18 22.82 20.50
CA ALA A 299 -12.13 22.78 21.62
C ALA A 299 -12.09 24.06 22.47
N SER A 300 -10.94 24.73 22.52
CA SER A 300 -10.75 25.99 23.25
C SER A 300 -11.08 27.26 22.44
N HIS A 301 -11.42 27.13 21.15
CA HIS A 301 -11.61 28.27 20.27
C HIS A 301 -12.87 29.08 20.63
N GLU A 302 -12.79 30.41 20.63
CA GLU A 302 -13.85 31.29 21.12
C GLU A 302 -15.18 31.14 20.35
N THR A 303 -15.11 30.94 19.04
CA THR A 303 -16.33 30.92 18.20
C THR A 303 -17.04 29.57 18.17
N TYR A 304 -16.30 28.47 18.25
CA TYR A 304 -16.85 27.11 18.07
C TYR A 304 -16.52 26.13 19.19
N GLY A 305 -15.62 26.45 20.12
CA GLY A 305 -15.25 25.61 21.25
C GLY A 305 -16.44 25.23 22.14
N LYS A 306 -17.44 26.12 22.24
CA LYS A 306 -18.71 25.84 22.94
C LYS A 306 -19.51 24.66 22.38
N TYR A 307 -19.27 24.26 21.12
CA TYR A 307 -19.95 23.12 20.49
C TYR A 307 -19.21 21.78 20.72
N PHE A 308 -17.99 21.84 21.27
CA PHE A 308 -17.12 20.67 21.48
C PHE A 308 -16.93 20.35 22.97
N SER A 309 -17.50 21.15 23.87
CA SER A 309 -17.49 20.92 25.31
C SER A 309 -18.79 20.26 25.77
N PRO A 310 -18.76 19.31 26.73
CA PRO A 310 -19.97 18.80 27.35
C PRO A 310 -20.78 19.91 28.02
N VAL A 311 -22.11 19.86 27.90
CA VAL A 311 -23.03 20.79 28.56
C VAL A 311 -23.64 20.12 29.78
N GLU A 312 -23.58 20.78 30.93
CA GLU A 312 -24.17 20.28 32.17
C GLU A 312 -25.69 20.19 32.04
N GLY A 313 -26.26 19.01 32.33
CA GLY A 313 -27.70 18.75 32.21
C GLY A 313 -28.19 18.23 30.85
N ASP A 314 -27.34 18.18 29.81
CA ASP A 314 -27.70 17.65 28.48
C ASP A 314 -27.03 16.29 28.19
N SER A 315 -27.56 15.23 28.81
CA SER A 315 -26.98 13.88 28.65
C SER A 315 -27.10 13.31 27.22
N ASP A 316 -28.19 13.61 26.51
CA ASP A 316 -28.38 13.15 25.12
C ASP A 316 -27.43 13.88 24.18
N GLY A 317 -27.26 15.21 24.35
CA GLY A 317 -26.29 16.00 23.59
C GLY A 317 -24.85 15.51 23.79
N ASN A 318 -24.44 15.28 25.04
CA ASN A 318 -23.10 14.80 25.37
C ASN A 318 -22.84 13.40 24.79
N THR A 319 -23.82 12.49 24.85
CA THR A 319 -23.71 11.15 24.24
C THR A 319 -23.56 11.23 22.71
N ARG A 320 -24.28 12.16 22.05
CA ARG A 320 -24.16 12.37 20.60
C ARG A 320 -22.81 12.97 20.22
N LEU A 321 -22.25 13.83 21.07
CA LEU A 321 -20.92 14.42 20.90
C LEU A 321 -19.84 13.33 20.98
N GLU A 322 -19.89 12.46 21.99
CA GLU A 322 -18.97 11.31 22.13
C GLU A 322 -19.02 10.38 20.92
N LYS A 323 -20.23 9.98 20.49
CA LYS A 323 -20.42 9.17 19.26
C LYS A 323 -19.93 9.89 18.00
N GLY A 324 -19.91 11.23 18.02
CA GLY A 324 -19.34 12.06 16.98
C GLY A 324 -17.82 11.88 16.89
N PHE A 325 -17.14 11.96 18.03
CA PHE A 325 -15.69 11.71 18.12
C PHE A 325 -15.33 10.27 17.72
N GLU A 326 -16.04 9.27 18.24
CA GLU A 326 -15.81 7.86 17.89
C GLU A 326 -15.93 7.58 16.38
N LEU A 327 -16.91 8.23 15.72
CA LEU A 327 -17.09 8.10 14.28
C LEU A 327 -15.90 8.66 13.50
N VAL A 328 -15.38 9.81 13.93
CA VAL A 328 -14.23 10.47 13.31
C VAL A 328 -12.98 9.63 13.54
N ASP A 329 -12.71 9.18 14.77
CA ASP A 329 -11.56 8.35 15.09
C ASP A 329 -11.57 7.05 14.27
N LYS A 330 -12.73 6.40 14.14
CA LYS A 330 -12.89 5.22 13.29
C LYS A 330 -12.66 5.53 11.80
N ALA A 331 -13.08 6.68 11.31
CA ALA A 331 -12.86 7.10 9.93
C ALA A 331 -11.36 7.30 9.65
N PHE A 332 -10.64 7.99 10.53
CA PHE A 332 -9.22 8.31 10.34
C PHE A 332 -8.27 7.18 10.71
N ALA A 333 -8.71 6.18 11.49
CA ALA A 333 -7.91 5.00 11.80
C ALA A 333 -7.63 4.09 10.58
N GLN A 334 -8.41 4.20 9.50
CA GLN A 334 -8.29 3.33 8.32
C GLN A 334 -8.04 4.15 7.04
N ASN A 335 -7.00 3.77 6.29
CA ASN A 335 -6.69 4.40 5.01
C ASN A 335 -7.41 3.65 3.87
N PRO A 336 -8.32 4.29 3.10
CA PRO A 336 -9.01 3.67 1.99
C PRO A 336 -8.09 3.33 0.81
N MET A 337 -6.83 3.77 0.82
CA MET A 337 -5.81 3.40 -0.16
C MET A 337 -4.93 2.23 0.28
N ASP A 338 -5.16 1.64 1.46
CA ASP A 338 -4.39 0.48 1.91
C ASP A 338 -4.62 -0.70 0.94
N PRO A 339 -3.56 -1.26 0.31
CA PRO A 339 -3.69 -2.38 -0.62
C PRO A 339 -4.17 -3.68 0.05
N ARG A 340 -4.12 -3.79 1.38
CA ARG A 340 -4.53 -4.98 2.13
C ARG A 340 -6.05 -5.10 2.33
N LEU A 341 -6.79 -4.01 2.11
CA LEU A 341 -8.25 -4.00 2.27
C LEU A 341 -8.96 -4.67 1.09
N THR A 342 -9.93 -5.53 1.38
CA THR A 342 -10.84 -6.06 0.35
C THR A 342 -11.69 -4.93 -0.25
N PRO A 343 -12.27 -5.11 -1.46
CA PRO A 343 -13.15 -4.10 -2.06
C PRO A 343 -14.31 -3.67 -1.14
N GLU A 344 -14.92 -4.61 -0.40
CA GLU A 344 -16.04 -4.36 0.50
C GLU A 344 -15.60 -3.55 1.73
N GLN A 345 -14.45 -3.89 2.31
CA GLN A 345 -13.86 -3.16 3.43
C GLN A 345 -13.51 -1.73 3.02
N ARG A 346 -12.90 -1.58 1.85
CA ARG A 346 -12.58 -0.26 1.27
C ARG A 346 -13.83 0.58 1.08
N ALA A 347 -14.90 -0.01 0.55
CA ALA A 347 -16.19 0.66 0.40
C ALA A 347 -16.82 1.05 1.75
N ALA A 348 -16.61 0.27 2.81
CA ALA A 348 -17.06 0.63 4.16
C ALA A 348 -16.27 1.82 4.74
N VAL A 349 -14.96 1.88 4.54
CA VAL A 349 -14.12 3.02 4.92
C VAL A 349 -14.55 4.28 4.18
N ILE A 350 -14.69 4.20 2.85
CA ILE A 350 -15.15 5.32 2.02
C ILE A 350 -16.54 5.80 2.45
N ARG A 351 -17.47 4.89 2.77
CA ARG A 351 -18.78 5.26 3.32
C ARG A 351 -18.65 6.04 4.63
N THR A 352 -17.79 5.59 5.53
CA THR A 352 -17.55 6.28 6.81
C THR A 352 -16.96 7.67 6.58
N HIS A 353 -15.98 7.80 5.68
CA HIS A 353 -15.40 9.09 5.27
C HIS A 353 -16.46 10.03 4.68
N ALA A 354 -17.36 9.52 3.84
CA ALA A 354 -18.44 10.30 3.24
C ALA A 354 -19.43 10.81 4.31
N VAL A 355 -19.76 9.99 5.32
CA VAL A 355 -20.61 10.41 6.43
C VAL A 355 -19.95 11.55 7.23
N VAL A 356 -18.67 11.41 7.57
CA VAL A 356 -17.92 12.46 8.28
C VAL A 356 -17.89 13.76 7.46
N ARG A 357 -17.58 13.68 6.16
CA ARG A 357 -17.59 14.84 5.26
C ARG A 357 -18.95 15.54 5.23
N ASN A 358 -20.03 14.78 5.07
CA ASN A 358 -21.38 15.35 4.97
C ASN A 358 -21.82 15.98 6.30
N ARG A 359 -21.46 15.40 7.45
CA ARG A 359 -21.70 15.99 8.77
C ARG A 359 -20.94 17.30 8.95
N ALA A 360 -19.65 17.32 8.60
CA ALA A 360 -18.83 18.53 8.66
C ALA A 360 -19.39 19.64 7.74
N ALA A 361 -19.80 19.29 6.52
CA ALA A 361 -20.40 20.26 5.60
C ALA A 361 -21.75 20.80 6.09
N ALA A 362 -22.56 19.98 6.76
CA ALA A 362 -23.86 20.39 7.30
C ALA A 362 -23.73 21.25 8.57
N PHE A 363 -22.63 21.13 9.32
CA PHE A 363 -22.46 21.76 10.64
C PHE A 363 -22.67 23.28 10.61
N GLY A 364 -21.98 24.01 9.72
CA GLY A 364 -22.12 25.47 9.64
C GLY A 364 -23.55 25.93 9.34
N ARG A 365 -24.26 25.18 8.48
CA ARG A 365 -25.68 25.45 8.18
C ARG A 365 -26.58 25.21 9.39
N LEU A 366 -26.35 24.13 10.14
CA LEU A 366 -27.12 23.81 11.34
C LEU A 366 -26.88 24.85 12.45
N VAL A 367 -25.64 25.28 12.66
CA VAL A 367 -25.29 26.33 13.62
C VAL A 367 -26.01 27.64 13.31
N SER A 368 -25.97 28.10 12.06
CA SER A 368 -26.67 29.32 11.64
C SER A 368 -28.19 29.21 11.85
N ARG A 369 -28.78 28.05 11.55
CA ARG A 369 -30.21 27.81 11.77
C ARG A 369 -30.57 27.83 13.26
N ASN A 370 -29.75 27.21 14.12
CA ASN A 370 -29.96 27.21 15.56
C ASN A 370 -29.88 28.63 16.14
N GLN A 371 -28.89 29.43 15.73
CA GLN A 371 -28.80 30.83 16.14
C GLN A 371 -30.05 31.63 15.75
N SER A 372 -30.56 31.45 14.52
CA SER A 372 -31.80 32.11 14.09
C SER A 372 -33.02 31.67 14.91
N LEU A 373 -33.08 30.39 15.31
CA LEU A 373 -34.16 29.87 16.16
C LEU A 373 -34.06 30.41 17.58
N GLU A 374 -32.87 30.47 18.17
CA GLU A 374 -32.62 31.06 19.49
C GLU A 374 -33.05 32.53 19.52
N SER A 375 -32.71 33.33 18.50
CA SER A 375 -33.16 34.72 18.40
C SER A 375 -34.69 34.83 18.36
N LYS A 376 -35.36 33.99 17.57
CA LYS A 376 -36.84 33.97 17.51
C LYS A 376 -37.48 33.54 18.83
N VAL A 377 -36.89 32.56 19.52
CA VAL A 377 -37.35 32.12 20.83
C VAL A 377 -37.19 33.26 21.85
N ALA A 378 -36.08 33.99 21.83
CA ALA A 378 -35.87 35.14 22.69
C ALA A 378 -36.89 36.27 22.40
N GLU A 379 -37.13 36.59 21.12
CA GLU A 379 -38.15 37.57 20.70
C GLU A 379 -39.55 37.16 21.17
N LEU A 380 -39.97 35.93 20.88
CA LEU A 380 -41.28 35.41 21.30
C LEU A 380 -41.43 35.35 22.83
N THR A 381 -40.35 35.03 23.55
CA THR A 381 -40.37 35.03 25.02
C THR A 381 -40.57 36.44 25.56
N LYS A 382 -39.89 37.43 24.97
CA LYS A 382 -40.07 38.84 25.31
C LYS A 382 -41.49 39.34 24.99
N GLU A 383 -42.04 38.94 23.84
CA GLU A 383 -43.43 39.24 23.48
C GLU A 383 -44.42 38.60 24.46
N LEU A 384 -44.19 37.36 24.88
CA LEU A 384 -45.02 36.69 25.87
C LEU A 384 -44.93 37.36 27.25
N GLU A 385 -43.76 37.82 27.66
CA GLU A 385 -43.60 38.59 28.90
C GLU A 385 -44.31 39.94 28.83
N GLN A 386 -44.19 40.66 27.72
CA GLN A 386 -44.93 41.91 27.48
C GLN A 386 -46.44 41.66 27.48
N PHE A 387 -46.91 40.58 26.85
CA PHE A 387 -48.31 40.21 26.82
C PHE A 387 -48.85 39.82 28.22
N LYS A 388 -48.04 39.14 29.03
CA LYS A 388 -48.38 38.83 30.43
C LYS A 388 -48.40 40.07 31.32
N GLN A 389 -47.62 41.10 31.00
CA GLN A 389 -47.59 42.37 31.73
C GLN A 389 -48.71 43.34 31.30
N SER A 390 -49.23 43.20 30.07
CA SER A 390 -50.45 43.91 29.65
C SER A 390 -51.68 43.24 30.25
N SER A 391 -52.06 43.65 31.46
CA SER A 391 -53.38 43.32 32.01
C SER A 391 -54.50 43.80 31.07
N PRO A 392 -55.57 43.02 30.83
CA PRO A 392 -56.74 43.53 30.15
C PRO A 392 -57.31 44.70 30.96
N PRO A 393 -57.79 45.79 30.33
CA PRO A 393 -58.26 46.96 31.06
C PRO A 393 -59.36 46.57 32.05
N THR A 394 -59.10 46.85 33.32
CA THR A 394 -60.01 46.62 34.44
C THR A 394 -61.25 47.49 34.28
N GLY A 395 -62.36 46.88 33.84
CA GLY A 395 -63.74 47.33 34.08
C GLY A 395 -64.14 48.75 33.66
N GLY A 396 -65.04 48.81 32.67
CA GLY A 396 -66.09 49.84 32.63
C GLY A 396 -66.10 50.74 31.41
N GLY A 397 -67.22 50.67 30.68
CA GLY A 397 -67.60 51.67 29.68
C GLY A 397 -67.46 51.15 28.25
N ALA A 398 -68.58 50.73 27.67
CA ALA A 398 -68.73 50.80 26.23
C ALA A 398 -68.67 52.28 25.79
N PRO A 399 -67.94 52.60 24.72
CA PRO A 399 -68.44 53.55 23.75
C PRO A 399 -68.59 52.90 22.37
N ALA A 400 -69.56 53.44 21.65
CA ALA A 400 -70.06 53.06 20.34
C ALA A 400 -68.96 52.93 19.25
N PRO A 401 -69.24 52.22 18.14
CA PRO A 401 -68.22 51.78 17.20
C PRO A 401 -67.73 52.94 16.34
N THR A 402 -66.43 53.21 16.38
CA THR A 402 -65.75 54.02 15.37
C THR A 402 -64.94 53.11 14.46
N ASN A 403 -65.26 53.20 13.17
CA ASN A 403 -64.59 52.52 12.06
C ASN A 403 -63.06 52.76 12.09
N GLY A 404 -62.28 51.67 11.96
CA GLY A 404 -60.91 51.74 11.42
C GLY A 404 -59.80 51.09 12.26
N GLN A 405 -59.74 49.75 12.23
CA GLN A 405 -58.59 48.84 12.57
C GLN A 405 -58.17 48.70 14.06
N PRO A 406 -57.52 47.59 14.49
CA PRO A 406 -57.14 46.35 13.79
C PRO A 406 -57.84 45.11 14.38
N THR A 407 -58.32 44.19 13.53
CA THR A 407 -58.74 42.86 13.96
C THR A 407 -57.55 42.10 14.52
N SER A 408 -57.71 41.49 15.70
CA SER A 408 -56.66 40.70 16.34
C SER A 408 -56.04 39.69 15.36
N ALA A 409 -54.74 39.42 15.48
CA ALA A 409 -54.04 38.46 14.61
C ALA A 409 -54.75 37.09 14.55
N TRP A 410 -55.43 36.72 15.63
CA TRP A 410 -56.24 35.51 15.74
C TRP A 410 -57.45 35.49 14.79
N GLU A 411 -58.05 36.65 14.54
CA GLU A 411 -59.23 36.81 13.71
C GLU A 411 -58.88 36.83 12.22
N SER A 412 -57.69 37.33 11.87
CA SER A 412 -57.11 37.20 10.51
C SER A 412 -56.78 35.73 10.17
N VAL A 413 -56.25 34.96 11.12
CA VAL A 413 -56.00 33.52 10.94
C VAL A 413 -57.31 32.76 10.77
N ARG A 414 -58.35 33.10 11.55
CA ARG A 414 -59.67 32.48 11.45
C ARG A 414 -60.40 32.78 10.13
N GLN A 415 -60.27 33.99 9.61
CA GLN A 415 -60.78 34.33 8.27
C GLN A 415 -60.02 33.62 7.14
N GLY A 416 -58.69 33.45 7.28
CA GLY A 416 -57.89 32.67 6.34
C GLY A 416 -58.33 31.21 6.27
N LEU A 417 -58.59 30.59 7.42
CA LEU A 417 -59.07 29.21 7.51
C LEU A 417 -60.49 29.05 6.94
N ASN A 418 -61.40 30.01 7.18
CA ASN A 418 -62.76 29.97 6.61
C ASN A 418 -62.80 30.18 5.09
N LYS A 419 -61.80 30.84 4.50
CA LYS A 419 -61.68 30.96 3.03
C LYS A 419 -61.20 29.66 2.38
N ILE A 420 -60.39 28.87 3.08
CA ILE A 420 -59.88 27.58 2.59
C ILE A 420 -60.90 26.46 2.80
N ALA A 421 -61.78 26.59 3.80
CA ALA A 421 -62.78 25.57 4.15
C ALA A 421 -64.08 25.62 3.34
N LYS A 422 -64.17 26.37 2.22
CA LYS A 422 -65.30 26.23 1.29
C LYS A 422 -65.01 25.11 0.27
N PRO A 423 -65.76 24.01 0.28
CA PRO A 423 -65.61 22.96 -0.72
C PRO A 423 -66.08 23.47 -2.09
N ILE A 424 -65.36 23.07 -3.15
CA ILE A 424 -65.89 23.03 -4.52
C ILE A 424 -66.79 21.81 -4.62
#